data_AF-A0A3P1WKI5-F1
#
_entry.id   AF-A0A3P1WKI5-F1
#
_cell.length_a   1.000
_cell.length_b   1.000
_cell.length_c   1.000
_cell.angle_alpha   90.00
_cell.angle_beta   90.00
_cell.angle_gamma   90.00
#
_symmetry.space_group_name_H-M   'P 1'
#
loop_
_entity.id
_entity.type
_entity.pdbx_description
1 polymer ?
#
loop_
_entity_poly.entity_id
_entity_poly.type
_entity_poly.pdbx_seq_one_letter_code
_entity_poly.pdbx_strand_id
1 'polypeptide(L)'
;RFNVEARPFAQEIGGKATCTIPAGKTSCEAPETFDMALGTQGYNRILYFVRSISNPILRSEQWIMTRWNNKQLPVINSISYDETNKQLDVLASLEGDGNWFDSVS
;
A
#
# COMPACT_ATOMS: atom_id res chain seq x y z
N ARG A 1 5.82 7.30 -5.93
CA ARG A 1 6.95 8.27 -5.78
C ARG A 1 7.82 7.82 -4.63
N PHE A 2 9.14 7.82 -4.80
CA PHE A 2 10.12 7.53 -3.75
C PHE A 2 10.75 8.84 -3.29
N ASN A 3 10.85 9.04 -1.97
CA ASN A 3 11.52 10.17 -1.37
C ASN A 3 12.73 9.68 -0.58
N VAL A 4 13.86 10.37 -0.73
CA VAL A 4 15.14 10.02 -0.11
C VAL A 4 15.88 11.29 0.31
N GLU A 5 16.88 11.13 1.16
CA GLU A 5 17.84 12.20 1.44
C GLU A 5 18.70 12.50 0.21
N ALA A 6 19.06 13.76 0.01
CA ALA A 6 20.02 14.16 -1.01
C ALA A 6 21.41 13.60 -0.67
N ARG A 7 22.06 12.98 -1.66
CA ARG A 7 23.44 12.49 -1.57
C ARG A 7 24.31 13.11 -2.66
N PRO A 8 25.63 13.22 -2.45
CA PRO A 8 26.56 13.73 -3.46
C PRO A 8 26.81 12.76 -4.62
N PHE A 9 26.13 11.60 -4.62
CA PHE A 9 26.23 10.57 -5.65
C PHE A 9 24.82 10.14 -6.10
N ALA A 10 24.74 9.54 -7.29
CA ALA A 10 23.48 8.98 -7.78
C ALA A 10 23.08 7.75 -6.96
N GLN A 11 21.79 7.67 -6.65
CA GLN A 11 21.19 6.57 -5.91
C GLN A 11 20.24 5.78 -6.81
N GLU A 12 20.05 4.51 -6.51
CA GLU A 12 19.09 3.64 -7.18
C GLU A 12 18.08 3.14 -6.15
N ILE A 13 16.79 3.29 -6.48
CA ILE A 13 15.71 2.55 -5.85
C ILE A 13 15.60 1.19 -6.53
N GLY A 14 15.60 0.12 -5.73
CA GLY A 14 15.34 -1.24 -6.19
C GLY A 14 14.25 -1.92 -5.38
N GLY A 15 13.65 -2.96 -5.97
CA GLY A 15 12.46 -3.65 -5.47
C GLY A 15 11.60 -4.09 -6.64
N LYS A 16 10.27 -4.00 -6.50
CA LYS A 16 9.35 -4.28 -7.61
C LYS A 16 9.30 -3.15 -8.64
N ALA A 17 9.45 -1.91 -8.20
CA ALA A 17 9.64 -0.75 -9.06
C ALA A 17 11.05 -0.18 -8.85
N THR A 18 11.66 0.33 -9.93
CA THR A 18 13.03 0.84 -9.93
C THR A 18 13.09 2.24 -10.51
N CYS A 19 13.88 3.12 -9.91
CA CYS A 19 14.23 4.41 -10.51
C CYS A 19 15.57 4.93 -9.99
N THR A 20 16.19 5.80 -10.78
CA THR A 20 17.44 6.47 -10.41
C THR A 20 17.16 7.85 -9.85
N ILE A 21 17.82 8.20 -8.75
CA ILE A 21 17.87 9.54 -8.18
C ILE A 21 19.23 10.15 -8.53
N PRO A 22 19.31 11.18 -9.38
CA PRO A 22 20.56 11.89 -9.64
C PRO A 22 21.17 12.49 -8.37
N ALA A 23 22.48 12.75 -8.39
CA ALA A 23 23.17 13.41 -7.28
C ALA A 23 22.50 14.75 -6.91
N GLY A 24 22.36 15.02 -5.62
CA GLY A 24 21.70 16.21 -5.08
C GLY A 24 20.17 16.24 -5.20
N LYS A 25 19.53 15.21 -5.79
CA LYS A 25 18.07 15.10 -5.86
C LYS A 25 17.54 14.24 -4.70
N THR A 26 16.26 14.40 -4.40
CA THR A 26 15.59 13.81 -3.23
C THR A 26 14.42 12.89 -3.60
N SER A 27 14.12 12.72 -4.89
CA SER A 27 13.03 11.84 -5.31
C SER A 27 13.20 11.29 -6.71
N CYS A 28 12.51 10.18 -6.96
CA CYS A 28 12.23 9.66 -8.29
C CYS A 28 10.84 9.02 -8.34
N GLU A 29 10.35 8.80 -9.54
CA GLU A 29 9.07 8.15 -9.78
C GLU A 29 9.29 6.88 -10.60
N ALA A 30 8.60 5.83 -10.21
CA ALA A 30 8.47 4.62 -11.00
C ALA A 30 7.01 4.15 -10.90
N PRO A 31 6.40 3.72 -12.01
CA PRO A 31 5.07 3.14 -11.96
C PRO A 31 5.14 1.78 -11.25
N GLU A 32 4.15 1.53 -10.40
CA GLU A 32 3.91 0.21 -9.84
C GLU A 32 2.44 -0.12 -10.06
N THR A 33 2.17 -1.30 -10.63
CA THR A 33 0.83 -1.87 -10.72
C THR A 33 0.69 -3.01 -9.73
N PHE A 34 -0.47 -3.09 -9.10
CA PHE A 34 -0.79 -4.16 -8.18
C PHE A 34 -2.21 -4.65 -8.46
N ASP A 35 -2.32 -5.90 -8.91
CA ASP A 35 -3.60 -6.50 -9.26
C ASP A 35 -4.30 -7.02 -7.99
N MET A 36 -5.34 -6.28 -7.56
CA MET A 36 -6.25 -6.70 -6.51
C MET A 36 -7.55 -7.16 -7.16
N ALA A 37 -7.66 -8.46 -7.44
CA ALA A 37 -8.88 -9.01 -8.02
C ALA A 37 -10.06 -8.86 -7.05
N LEU A 38 -11.23 -8.49 -7.58
CA LEU A 38 -12.48 -8.45 -6.81
C LEU A 38 -12.78 -9.82 -6.19
N GLY A 39 -13.37 -9.83 -4.99
CA GLY A 39 -13.67 -11.06 -4.26
C GLY A 39 -12.44 -11.78 -3.69
N THR A 40 -11.26 -11.16 -3.68
CA THR A 40 -10.04 -11.76 -3.10
C THR A 40 -9.63 -11.07 -1.80
N GLN A 41 -8.93 -11.82 -0.96
CA GLN A 41 -8.19 -11.27 0.17
C GLN A 41 -6.75 -11.78 0.08
N GLY A 42 -5.80 -11.00 0.57
CA GLY A 42 -4.40 -11.39 0.54
C GLY A 42 -3.47 -10.31 1.04
N TYR A 43 -2.19 -10.58 0.88
CA TYR A 43 -1.15 -9.61 1.14
C TYR A 43 -0.01 -9.74 0.14
N ASN A 44 0.72 -8.66 -0.01
CA ASN A 44 1.97 -8.61 -0.74
C ASN A 44 3.02 -7.98 0.16
N ARG A 45 4.23 -8.51 0.13
CA ARG A 45 5.36 -8.03 0.91
C ARG A 45 6.56 -7.86 -0.03
N ILE A 46 6.93 -6.62 -0.28
CA ILE A 46 8.02 -6.24 -1.19
C ILE A 46 9.13 -5.59 -0.38
N LEU A 47 10.37 -6.03 -0.62
CA LEU A 47 11.55 -5.33 -0.13
C LEU A 47 11.89 -4.21 -1.11
N TYR A 48 11.85 -2.99 -0.63
CA TYR A 48 12.43 -1.85 -1.32
C TYR A 48 13.77 -1.50 -0.69
N PHE A 49 14.70 -1.05 -1.52
CA PHE A 49 15.98 -0.51 -1.06
C PHE A 49 16.35 0.74 -1.82
N VAL A 50 17.13 1.60 -1.17
CA VAL A 50 17.90 2.67 -1.80
C VAL A 50 19.36 2.34 -1.62
N ARG A 51 20.16 2.46 -2.68
CA ARG A 51 21.62 2.27 -2.59
C ARG A 51 22.38 3.27 -3.44
N SER A 52 23.65 3.47 -3.12
CA SER A 52 24.57 4.13 -4.04
C SER A 52 24.80 3.27 -5.29
N ILE A 53 24.78 3.90 -6.46
CA ILE A 53 25.14 3.23 -7.73
C ILE A 53 26.65 2.94 -7.77
N SER A 54 27.48 3.87 -7.28
CA SER A 54 28.94 3.72 -7.31
C SER A 54 29.49 2.84 -6.21
N ASN A 55 28.78 2.71 -5.08
CA ASN A 55 29.15 1.81 -3.98
C ASN A 55 27.91 1.10 -3.41
N PRO A 56 27.50 -0.04 -3.99
CA PRO A 56 26.28 -0.76 -3.60
C PRO A 56 26.19 -1.24 -2.14
N ILE A 57 27.30 -1.23 -1.38
CA ILE A 57 27.32 -1.55 0.05
C ILE A 57 26.61 -0.46 0.87
N LEU A 58 26.63 0.79 0.40
CA LEU A 58 25.87 1.89 0.99
C LEU A 58 24.41 1.74 0.63
N ARG A 59 23.66 1.00 1.46
CA ARG A 59 22.28 0.61 1.23
C ARG A 59 21.43 0.82 2.48
N SER A 60 20.19 1.22 2.26
CA SER A 60 19.12 1.17 3.26
C SER A 60 17.91 0.46 2.65
N GLU A 61 17.16 -0.26 3.47
CA GLU A 61 16.05 -1.08 2.97
C GLU A 61 14.85 -1.07 3.92
N GLN A 62 13.68 -1.28 3.34
CA GLN A 62 12.41 -1.32 4.05
C GLN A 62 11.45 -2.30 3.38
N TRP A 63 10.79 -3.10 4.20
CA TRP A 63 9.67 -3.93 3.75
C TRP A 63 8.39 -3.08 3.69
N ILE A 64 7.72 -3.12 2.55
CA ILE A 64 6.38 -2.58 2.37
C ILE A 64 5.42 -3.75 2.29
N MET A 65 4.39 -3.71 3.12
CA MET A 65 3.35 -4.73 3.16
C MET A 65 2.01 -4.09 2.82
N THR A 66 1.41 -4.56 1.73
CA THR A 66 0.06 -4.18 1.31
C THR A 66 -0.87 -5.35 1.61
N ARG A 67 -2.01 -5.08 2.23
CA ARG A 67 -3.02 -6.07 2.58
C ARG A 67 -4.34 -5.63 1.98
N TRP A 68 -5.14 -6.56 1.49
CA TRP A 68 -6.49 -6.27 0.99
C TRP A 68 -7.44 -7.39 1.39
N ASN A 69 -8.69 -7.01 1.58
CA ASN A 69 -9.80 -7.93 1.80
C ASN A 69 -11.02 -7.40 1.04
N ASN A 70 -11.37 -8.10 -0.02
CA ASN A 70 -12.59 -7.91 -0.79
C ASN A 70 -13.47 -9.17 -0.73
N LYS A 71 -13.17 -10.12 0.16
CA LYS A 71 -14.01 -11.29 0.43
C LYS A 71 -15.11 -10.97 1.43
N GLN A 72 -14.79 -10.19 2.45
CA GLN A 72 -15.76 -9.74 3.45
C GLN A 72 -16.36 -8.42 2.98
N LEU A 73 -17.64 -8.45 2.60
CA LEU A 73 -18.40 -7.28 2.23
C LEU A 73 -19.29 -6.86 3.42
N PRO A 74 -19.47 -5.55 3.66
CA PRO A 74 -20.43 -5.09 4.66
C PRO A 74 -21.82 -5.61 4.35
N VAL A 75 -22.50 -6.13 5.36
CA VAL A 75 -23.92 -6.48 5.29
C VAL A 75 -24.70 -5.26 5.75
N ILE A 76 -25.69 -4.82 4.97
CA ILE A 76 -26.62 -3.78 5.40
C ILE A 76 -27.67 -4.42 6.31
N ASN A 77 -27.74 -3.96 7.55
CA ASN A 77 -28.65 -4.47 8.57
C ASN A 77 -29.97 -3.71 8.54
N SER A 78 -29.93 -2.39 8.35
CA SER A 78 -31.13 -1.56 8.22
C SER A 78 -30.86 -0.28 7.44
N ILE A 79 -31.93 0.24 6.83
CA ILE A 79 -31.96 1.55 6.18
C ILE A 79 -33.19 2.27 6.72
N SER A 80 -33.00 3.49 7.24
CA SER A 80 -34.10 4.38 7.63
C SER A 80 -33.92 5.74 6.99
N TYR A 81 -35.02 6.32 6.53
CA TYR A 81 -35.02 7.63 5.92
C TYR A 81 -36.01 8.54 6.63
N ASP A 82 -35.50 9.67 7.12
CA ASP A 82 -36.29 10.75 7.70
C ASP A 82 -36.51 11.83 6.64
N GLU A 83 -37.73 11.86 6.08
CA GLU A 83 -38.11 12.84 5.06
C GLU A 83 -38.19 14.27 5.62
N THR A 84 -38.41 14.45 6.93
CA THR A 84 -38.50 15.79 7.54
C THR A 84 -37.11 16.41 7.61
N ASN A 85 -36.13 15.63 8.06
CA ASN A 85 -34.74 16.07 8.19
C ASN A 85 -33.90 15.80 6.93
N LYS A 86 -34.47 15.15 5.91
CA LYS A 86 -33.78 14.69 4.68
C LYS A 86 -32.54 13.85 5.01
N GLN A 87 -32.65 12.97 6.00
CA GLN A 87 -31.55 12.16 6.52
C GLN A 87 -31.75 10.69 6.17
N LEU A 88 -30.71 10.05 5.64
CA LEU A 88 -30.65 8.62 5.38
C LEU A 88 -29.65 7.99 6.36
N ASP A 89 -30.16 7.14 7.26
CA ASP A 89 -29.34 6.34 8.16
C ASP A 89 -29.23 4.92 7.61
N VAL A 90 -27.99 4.42 7.57
CA VAL A 90 -27.69 3.05 7.14
C VAL A 90 -26.89 2.38 8.26
N LEU A 91 -27.45 1.32 8.81
CA LEU A 91 -26.73 0.44 9.72
C LEU A 91 -26.13 -0.70 8.90
N ALA A 92 -24.82 -0.89 9.00
CA ALA A 92 -24.11 -1.99 8.36
C ALA A 92 -23.13 -2.64 9.34
N SER A 93 -22.90 -3.94 9.15
CA SER A 93 -21.93 -4.74 9.92
C SER A 93 -20.93 -5.40 8.98
N LEU A 94 -19.66 -5.44 9.40
CA LEU A 94 -18.60 -6.20 8.72
C LEU A 94 -18.10 -7.29 9.67
N GLU A 95 -18.65 -8.49 9.55
CA GLU A 95 -18.23 -9.62 10.39
C GLU A 95 -16.81 -10.08 10.03
N GLY A 96 -15.96 -10.27 11.05
CA GLY A 96 -14.64 -10.88 10.88
C GLY A 96 -13.50 -9.95 10.46
N ASP A 97 -13.68 -8.62 10.51
CA ASP A 97 -12.66 -7.62 10.13
C ASP A 97 -11.39 -7.63 11.02
N GLY A 98 -11.44 -8.28 12.19
CA GLY A 98 -10.34 -8.28 13.15
C GLY A 98 -9.22 -9.30 12.89
N ASN A 99 -9.54 -10.48 12.33
CA ASN A 99 -8.63 -11.65 12.38
C ASN A 99 -8.42 -12.37 11.03
N TRP A 100 -8.96 -11.85 9.93
CA TRP A 100 -8.83 -12.49 8.61
C TRP A 100 -7.37 -12.55 8.11
N PHE A 101 -6.50 -11.67 8.61
CA PHE A 101 -5.08 -11.66 8.28
C PHE A 101 -4.25 -12.62 9.16
N ASP A 102 -4.71 -12.89 10.39
CA ASP A 102 -4.01 -13.78 11.34
C ASP A 102 -4.40 -15.25 11.16
N SER A 103 -5.50 -15.52 10.44
CA SER A 103 -5.95 -16.84 10.05
C SER A 103 -5.36 -17.24 8.69
N VAL A 104 -4.06 -17.54 8.69
CA VAL A 104 -3.42 -18.23 7.56
C VAL A 104 -3.70 -19.73 7.73
N SER A 105 -4.56 -20.31 6.90
CA SER A 105 -4.63 -21.75 6.65
C SER A 105 -4.32 -22.03 5.20
#